data_AF-A0A970DZ94-F1
#
_entry.id   AF-A0A970DZ94-F1
#
_cell.length_a   1.000
_cell.length_b   1.000
_cell.length_c   1.000
_cell.angle_alpha   90.00
_cell.angle_beta   90.00
_cell.angle_gamma   90.00
#
_symmetry.space_group_name_H-M   'P 1'
#
loop_
_entity.id
_entity.type
_entity.pdbx_description
1 polymer ?
#
loop_
_entity_poly.entity_id
_entity_poly.type
_entity_poly.pdbx_seq_one_letter_code
_entity_poly.pdbx_strand_id
1 'polypeptide(L)'
;MVDRKEVREARAAAQEVLSLLDKVEATLRGALNWGILDLVASKSLIASVIKFGKIDKAEAQLKEVQKGLKRLQKELGDLELSMQDSLSISGLQRFVDIAFDNIISDWMTQSRINATLREVEYVRNEVKGVIDTLDLLDG
;
A
#
# COMPACT_ATOMS: atom_id res chain seq x y z
N MET A 1 -23.83 17.54 8.83
CA MET A 1 -23.56 17.48 7.38
C MET A 1 -22.10 17.08 7.23
N VAL A 2 -21.81 16.11 6.36
CA VAL A 2 -20.44 15.69 6.07
C VAL A 2 -19.67 16.88 5.48
N ASP A 3 -18.46 17.13 5.97
CA ASP A 3 -17.60 18.16 5.38
C ASP A 3 -17.02 17.65 4.05
N ARG A 4 -17.45 18.25 2.94
CA ARG A 4 -16.97 17.89 1.59
C ARG A 4 -15.46 18.10 1.43
N LYS A 5 -14.85 19.00 2.21
CA LYS A 5 -13.39 19.18 2.20
C LYS A 5 -12.70 17.92 2.72
N GLU A 6 -13.16 17.40 3.85
CA GLU A 6 -12.60 16.22 4.50
C GLU A 6 -12.77 14.97 3.62
N VAL A 7 -13.92 14.81 2.95
CA VAL A 7 -14.13 13.73 1.96
C VAL A 7 -13.12 13.80 0.82
N ARG A 8 -12.85 15.00 0.28
CA ARG A 8 -11.86 15.18 -0.79
C ARG A 8 -10.44 14.91 -0.33
N GLU A 9 -10.08 15.31 0.89
CA GLU A 9 -8.75 15.08 1.47
C GLU A 9 -8.50 13.58 1.71
N ALA A 10 -9.48 12.87 2.27
CA ALA A 10 -9.44 11.42 2.41
C ALA A 10 -9.33 10.70 1.06
N ARG A 11 -10.10 11.15 0.05
CA ARG A 11 -10.02 10.60 -1.32
C ARG A 11 -8.64 10.81 -1.95
N ALA A 12 -8.08 12.00 -1.81
CA ALA A 12 -6.76 12.32 -2.33
C ALA A 12 -5.68 11.45 -1.67
N ALA A 13 -5.74 11.26 -0.35
CA ALA A 13 -4.83 10.37 0.37
C ALA A 13 -4.96 8.90 -0.10
N ALA A 14 -6.19 8.41 -0.32
CA ALA A 14 -6.42 7.05 -0.83
C ALA A 14 -5.84 6.85 -2.25
N GLN A 15 -6.02 7.82 -3.14
CA GLN A 15 -5.46 7.77 -4.50
C GLN A 15 -3.93 7.84 -4.52
N GLU A 16 -3.33 8.63 -3.60
CA GLU A 16 -1.88 8.65 -3.39
C GLU A 16 -1.36 7.26 -2.99
N VAL A 17 -2.04 6.59 -2.06
CA VAL A 17 -1.71 5.23 -1.64
C VAL A 17 -1.78 4.24 -2.81
N LEU A 18 -2.84 4.25 -3.61
CA LEU A 18 -2.96 3.37 -4.78
C LEU A 18 -1.79 3.56 -5.75
N SER A 19 -1.41 4.82 -6.01
CA SER A 19 -0.28 5.14 -6.88
C SER A 19 1.06 4.64 -6.31
N LEU A 20 1.22 4.61 -4.99
CA LEU A 20 2.41 4.06 -4.33
C LEU A 20 2.45 2.53 -4.40
N LEU A 21 1.31 1.86 -4.21
CA LEU A 21 1.18 0.40 -4.33
C LEU A 21 1.52 -0.08 -5.76
N ASP A 22 1.07 0.64 -6.79
CA ASP A 22 1.42 0.34 -8.19
C ASP A 22 2.93 0.40 -8.44
N LYS A 23 3.60 1.39 -7.83
CA LYS A 23 5.07 1.53 -7.92
C LYS A 23 5.80 0.38 -7.22
N VAL A 24 5.30 -0.09 -6.09
CA VAL A 24 5.86 -1.26 -5.38
C VAL A 24 5.68 -2.51 -6.23
N GLU A 25 4.46 -2.79 -6.71
CA GLU A 25 4.17 -3.96 -7.54
C GLU A 25 5.06 -4.02 -8.78
N ALA A 26 5.21 -2.90 -9.50
CA ALA A 26 6.06 -2.82 -10.68
C ALA A 26 7.53 -3.14 -10.37
N THR A 27 8.05 -2.64 -9.24
CA THR A 27 9.43 -2.95 -8.81
C THR A 27 9.58 -4.42 -8.44
N LEU A 28 8.63 -4.99 -7.69
CA LEU A 28 8.63 -6.38 -7.26
C LEU A 28 8.52 -7.36 -8.43
N ARG A 29 7.60 -7.13 -9.36
CA ARG A 29 7.47 -7.94 -10.59
C ARG A 29 8.71 -7.83 -11.46
N GLY A 30 9.31 -6.65 -11.55
CA GLY A 30 10.61 -6.47 -12.19
C GLY A 30 11.68 -7.38 -11.57
N ALA A 31 11.79 -7.40 -10.23
CA ALA A 31 12.73 -8.25 -9.53
C ALA A 31 12.50 -9.76 -9.77
N LEU A 32 11.25 -10.21 -9.86
CA LEU A 32 10.92 -11.61 -10.21
C LEU A 32 11.34 -11.97 -11.63
N ASN A 33 11.03 -11.12 -12.61
CA ASN A 33 11.32 -11.39 -14.02
C ASN A 33 12.83 -11.48 -14.28
N TRP A 34 13.63 -10.63 -13.60
CA TRP A 34 15.11 -10.73 -13.65
C TRP A 34 15.63 -12.03 -13.02
N GLY A 35 15.04 -12.48 -11.90
CA GLY A 35 15.42 -13.74 -11.27
C GLY A 35 15.12 -15.00 -12.09
N ILE A 36 14.10 -14.97 -12.96
CA ILE A 36 13.79 -16.06 -13.90
C ILE A 36 14.76 -16.05 -15.09
N LEU A 37 15.11 -14.86 -15.59
CA LEU A 37 16.12 -14.67 -16.65
C LEU A 37 17.48 -15.28 -16.24
N ASP A 38 17.88 -15.14 -14.97
CA ASP A 38 19.13 -15.73 -14.43
C ASP A 38 19.08 -17.27 -14.25
N LEU A 39 17.91 -17.86 -14.04
CA LEU A 39 17.76 -19.32 -13.93
C LEU A 39 17.84 -20.01 -15.31
N VAL A 40 17.49 -19.29 -16.38
CA VAL A 40 17.59 -19.76 -17.76
C VAL A 40 18.97 -19.44 -18.37
N ALA A 41 19.62 -18.36 -17.93
CA ALA A 41 20.95 -17.95 -18.34
C ALA A 41 22.00 -18.24 -17.24
N SER A 42 22.48 -19.48 -17.21
CA SER A 42 23.51 -19.96 -16.29
C SER A 42 24.68 -19.00 -16.03
N LYS A 43 25.10 -18.88 -14.75
CA LYS A 43 26.36 -18.32 -14.23
C LYS A 43 26.57 -16.80 -14.35
N SER A 44 26.19 -16.01 -13.34
CA SER A 44 26.92 -14.76 -13.06
C SER A 44 26.70 -14.19 -11.65
N LEU A 45 27.77 -13.67 -11.05
CA LEU A 45 27.77 -12.87 -9.82
C LEU A 45 27.09 -11.49 -10.01
N ILE A 46 26.75 -11.11 -11.24
CA ILE A 46 26.06 -9.86 -11.59
C ILE A 46 24.55 -9.91 -11.19
N ALA A 47 23.95 -11.10 -11.18
CA ALA A 47 22.57 -11.35 -10.76
C ALA A 47 22.25 -10.81 -9.35
N SER A 48 23.22 -10.92 -8.44
CA SER A 48 23.05 -10.50 -7.04
C SER A 48 22.93 -8.98 -6.90
N VAL A 49 23.71 -8.18 -7.64
CA VAL A 49 23.81 -6.72 -7.44
C VAL A 49 22.56 -5.98 -7.91
N ILE A 50 21.96 -6.40 -9.02
CA ILE A 50 20.72 -5.80 -9.53
C ILE A 50 19.52 -6.20 -8.65
N LYS A 51 19.56 -7.43 -8.10
CA LYS A 51 18.57 -7.89 -7.12
C LYS A 51 18.60 -7.03 -5.86
N PHE A 52 19.78 -6.70 -5.32
CA PHE A 52 19.88 -5.78 -4.16
C PHE A 52 19.23 -4.43 -4.45
N GLY A 53 19.55 -3.78 -5.58
CA GLY A 53 18.99 -2.45 -5.89
C GLY A 53 17.47 -2.42 -6.08
N LYS A 54 16.85 -3.50 -6.60
CA LYS A 54 15.38 -3.59 -6.72
C LYS A 54 14.70 -3.88 -5.39
N ILE A 55 15.31 -4.68 -4.53
CA ILE A 55 14.81 -4.98 -3.19
C ILE A 55 14.88 -3.72 -2.31
N ASP A 56 16.01 -3.02 -2.29
CA ASP A 56 16.18 -1.76 -1.55
C ASP A 56 15.18 -0.70 -2.03
N LYS A 57 14.96 -0.62 -3.36
CA LYS A 57 13.96 0.27 -3.93
C LYS A 57 12.54 -0.11 -3.49
N ALA A 58 12.19 -1.40 -3.51
CA ALA A 58 10.88 -1.85 -3.06
C ALA A 58 10.67 -1.57 -1.57
N GLU A 59 11.70 -1.74 -0.73
CA GLU A 59 11.64 -1.38 0.69
C GLU A 59 11.41 0.13 0.88
N ALA A 60 12.12 0.97 0.14
CA ALA A 60 11.89 2.42 0.18
C ALA A 60 10.46 2.78 -0.26
N GLN A 61 9.95 2.15 -1.32
CA GLN A 61 8.58 2.37 -1.78
C GLN A 61 7.53 1.88 -0.77
N LEU A 62 7.77 0.76 -0.08
CA LEU A 62 6.91 0.28 1.01
C LEU A 62 6.88 1.26 2.20
N LYS A 63 8.01 1.92 2.52
CA LYS A 63 8.03 3.01 3.52
C LYS A 63 7.21 4.22 3.09
N GLU A 64 7.17 4.54 1.79
CA GLU A 64 6.30 5.60 1.28
C GLU A 64 4.82 5.18 1.33
N VAL A 65 4.48 3.94 0.98
CA VAL A 65 3.13 3.38 1.21
C VAL A 65 2.74 3.53 2.69
N GLN A 66 3.68 3.30 3.62
CA GLN A 66 3.48 3.50 5.05
C GLN A 66 3.07 4.92 5.42
N LYS A 67 3.79 5.91 4.92
CA LYS A 67 3.44 7.31 5.13
C LYS A 67 2.09 7.65 4.52
N GLY A 68 1.83 7.11 3.32
CA GLY A 68 0.56 7.27 2.60
C GLY A 68 -0.64 6.79 3.41
N LEU A 69 -0.66 5.53 3.89
CA LEU A 69 -1.85 5.10 4.65
C LEU A 69 -1.93 5.68 6.06
N LYS A 70 -0.82 6.08 6.69
CA LYS A 70 -0.90 6.89 7.94
C LYS A 70 -1.60 8.22 7.71
N ARG A 71 -1.32 8.86 6.57
CA ARG A 71 -2.03 10.07 6.17
C ARG A 71 -3.50 9.76 5.92
N LEU A 72 -3.81 8.71 5.15
CA LEU A 72 -5.20 8.29 4.92
C LEU A 72 -5.96 8.02 6.23
N GLN A 73 -5.35 7.32 7.18
CA GLN A 73 -5.91 7.04 8.50
C GLN A 73 -6.26 8.33 9.25
N LYS A 74 -5.37 9.34 9.17
CA LYS A 74 -5.62 10.66 9.75
C LYS A 74 -6.81 11.34 9.09
N GLU A 75 -6.86 11.44 7.76
CA GLU A 75 -7.97 12.12 7.06
C GLU A 75 -9.31 11.40 7.29
N LEU A 76 -9.30 10.06 7.39
CA LEU A 76 -10.49 9.30 7.76
C LEU A 76 -10.94 9.58 9.19
N GLY A 77 -10.01 9.77 10.13
CA GLY A 77 -10.34 10.18 11.50
C GLY A 77 -10.92 11.58 11.58
N ASP A 78 -10.37 12.53 10.81
CA ASP A 78 -10.88 13.90 10.71
C ASP A 78 -12.31 13.90 10.11
N LEU A 79 -12.56 13.02 9.13
CA LEU A 79 -13.90 12.78 8.58
C LEU A 79 -14.88 12.19 9.61
N GLU A 80 -14.46 11.18 10.39
CA GLU A 80 -15.28 10.56 11.46
C GLU A 80 -15.67 11.60 12.52
N LEU A 81 -14.76 12.49 12.92
CA LEU A 81 -15.06 13.59 13.85
C LEU A 81 -16.07 14.60 13.27
N SER A 82 -16.06 14.82 11.95
CA SER A 82 -17.04 15.70 11.28
C SER A 82 -18.45 15.09 11.23
N MET A 83 -18.54 13.76 11.30
CA MET A 83 -19.78 12.99 11.27
C MET A 83 -20.14 12.54 12.69
N GLN A 84 -20.84 13.40 13.47
CA GLN A 84 -21.33 13.10 14.84
C GLN A 84 -22.04 11.73 14.93
N ASP A 85 -21.28 10.68 15.22
CA ASP A 85 -21.69 9.28 15.37
C ASP A 85 -22.58 8.72 14.22
N SER A 86 -21.97 8.30 13.11
CA SER A 86 -22.48 7.18 12.29
C SER A 86 -21.67 6.97 11.00
N LEU A 87 -20.65 6.11 11.04
CA LEU A 87 -20.45 4.99 10.10
C LEU A 87 -19.10 4.33 10.40
N SER A 88 -18.98 3.06 10.00
CA SER A 88 -17.89 2.10 10.21
C SER A 88 -16.46 2.51 9.76
N ILE A 89 -16.01 3.75 10.00
CA ILE A 89 -14.64 4.22 9.76
C ILE A 89 -13.66 3.58 10.75
N SER A 90 -14.11 3.25 11.96
CA SER A 90 -13.30 2.56 12.97
C SER A 90 -12.81 1.16 12.50
N GLY A 91 -13.50 0.53 11.55
CA GLY A 91 -13.05 -0.71 10.91
C GLY A 91 -11.88 -0.49 9.95
N LEU A 92 -11.88 0.63 9.21
CA LEU A 92 -10.83 1.01 8.27
C LEU A 92 -9.54 1.43 8.99
N GLN A 93 -9.64 2.16 10.11
CA GLN A 93 -8.46 2.50 10.92
C GLN A 93 -7.77 1.24 11.45
N ARG A 94 -8.54 0.27 11.99
CA ARG A 94 -7.99 -1.02 12.43
C ARG A 94 -7.40 -1.83 11.28
N PHE A 95 -8.04 -1.80 10.11
CA PHE A 95 -7.51 -2.43 8.91
C PHE A 95 -6.13 -1.85 8.54
N VAL A 96 -5.98 -0.53 8.52
CA VAL A 96 -4.70 0.12 8.19
C VAL A 96 -3.59 -0.34 9.13
N ASP A 97 -3.85 -0.40 10.43
CA ASP A 97 -2.88 -0.88 11.42
C ASP A 97 -2.49 -2.36 11.18
N ILE A 98 -3.46 -3.24 10.97
CA ILE A 98 -3.24 -4.68 10.72
C ILE A 98 -2.51 -4.93 9.39
N ALA A 99 -2.92 -4.25 8.33
CA ALA A 99 -2.30 -4.35 7.01
C ALA A 99 -0.83 -3.95 7.05
N PHE A 100 -0.50 -2.90 7.80
CA PHE A 100 0.87 -2.44 7.91
C PHE A 100 1.78 -3.36 8.70
N ASP A 101 1.32 -3.82 9.85
CA ASP A 101 2.11 -4.69 10.72
C ASP A 101 2.51 -5.97 9.98
N ASN A 102 1.62 -6.50 9.15
CA ASN A 102 1.87 -7.71 8.37
C ASN A 102 2.75 -7.45 7.13
N ILE A 103 2.47 -6.43 6.30
CA ILE A 103 3.26 -6.16 5.07
C ILE A 103 4.73 -5.95 5.35
N ILE A 104 5.04 -5.07 6.31
CA ILE A 104 6.39 -4.56 6.50
C ILE A 104 7.22 -5.56 7.32
N SER A 105 6.64 -6.15 8.37
CA SER A 105 7.33 -7.15 9.20
C SER A 105 7.69 -8.41 8.42
N ASP A 106 6.78 -8.89 7.56
CA ASP A 106 7.05 -10.08 6.73
C ASP A 106 8.07 -9.82 5.62
N TRP A 107 8.09 -8.59 5.08
CA TRP A 107 9.12 -8.18 4.11
C TRP A 107 10.51 -8.12 4.72
N MET A 108 10.64 -7.55 5.93
CA MET A 108 11.93 -7.39 6.64
C MET A 108 12.54 -8.73 7.08
N THR A 109 11.71 -9.76 7.32
CA THR A 109 12.18 -11.02 7.90
C THR A 109 12.74 -12.00 6.87
N GLN A 110 12.15 -12.09 5.66
CA GLN A 110 12.61 -13.09 4.68
C GLN A 110 12.48 -12.69 3.20
N SER A 111 12.30 -11.40 2.87
CA SER A 111 12.25 -10.86 1.49
C SER A 111 11.46 -11.73 0.49
N ARG A 112 10.26 -12.19 0.88
CA ARG A 112 9.42 -13.04 0.03
C ARG A 112 8.62 -12.18 -0.94
N ILE A 113 9.21 -11.86 -2.11
CA ILE A 113 8.57 -11.03 -3.15
C ILE A 113 7.11 -11.45 -3.44
N ASN A 114 6.85 -12.76 -3.57
CA ASN A 114 5.49 -13.26 -3.82
C ASN A 114 4.52 -13.03 -2.64
N ALA A 115 5.00 -13.05 -1.39
CA ALA A 115 4.17 -12.73 -0.24
C ALA A 115 3.83 -11.25 -0.24
N THR A 116 4.82 -10.38 -0.44
CA THR A 116 4.61 -8.93 -0.50
C THR A 116 3.72 -8.50 -1.65
N LEU A 117 3.78 -9.17 -2.80
CA LEU A 117 2.83 -8.94 -3.88
C LEU A 117 1.38 -9.25 -3.48
N ARG A 118 1.16 -10.33 -2.70
CA ARG A 118 -0.20 -10.64 -2.20
C ARG A 118 -0.68 -9.59 -1.21
N GLU A 119 0.20 -9.15 -0.31
CA GLU A 119 -0.17 -8.14 0.66
C GLU A 119 -0.41 -6.75 0.03
N VAL A 120 0.40 -6.37 -0.98
CA VAL A 120 0.17 -5.15 -1.78
C VAL A 120 -1.20 -5.19 -2.45
N GLU A 121 -1.59 -6.34 -3.01
CA GLU A 121 -2.90 -6.52 -3.62
C GLU A 121 -4.03 -6.50 -2.58
N TYR A 122 -3.83 -7.10 -1.41
CA TYR A 122 -4.77 -7.04 -0.31
C TYR A 122 -5.05 -5.59 0.10
N VAL A 123 -4.00 -4.80 0.36
CA VAL A 123 -4.15 -3.39 0.75
C VAL A 123 -4.74 -2.55 -0.36
N ARG A 124 -4.40 -2.82 -1.62
CA ARG A 124 -5.02 -2.15 -2.76
C ARG A 124 -6.54 -2.31 -2.74
N ASN A 125 -7.04 -3.53 -2.48
CA ASN A 125 -8.48 -3.80 -2.50
C ASN A 125 -9.20 -3.09 -1.35
N GLU A 126 -8.57 -3.01 -0.20
CA GLU A 126 -9.14 -2.32 0.97
C GLU A 126 -9.16 -0.80 0.77
N VAL A 127 -8.10 -0.22 0.20
CA VAL A 127 -8.07 1.21 -0.17
C VAL A 127 -9.12 1.53 -1.24
N LYS A 128 -9.39 0.62 -2.18
CA LYS A 128 -10.50 0.78 -3.13
C LYS A 128 -11.86 0.80 -2.41
N GLY A 129 -12.08 -0.08 -1.42
CA GLY A 129 -13.29 -0.07 -0.60
C GLY A 129 -13.48 1.25 0.17
N VAL A 130 -12.39 1.87 0.62
CA VAL A 130 -12.43 3.23 1.19
C VAL A 130 -12.94 4.24 0.16
N ILE A 131 -12.38 4.24 -1.04
CA ILE A 131 -12.80 5.16 -2.12
C ILE A 131 -14.27 4.96 -2.46
N ASP A 132 -14.74 3.71 -2.58
CA ASP A 132 -16.14 3.41 -2.85
C ASP A 132 -17.06 3.97 -1.74
N THR A 133 -16.63 3.89 -0.49
CA THR A 133 -17.37 4.47 0.65
C THR A 133 -17.39 6.00 0.59
N LEU A 134 -16.25 6.63 0.29
CA LEU A 134 -16.15 8.09 0.13
C LEU A 134 -17.02 8.60 -1.02
N ASP A 135 -17.11 7.84 -2.12
CA ASP A 135 -17.93 8.19 -3.28
C ASP A 135 -19.43 8.18 -2.98
N LEU A 136 -19.88 7.31 -2.07
CA LEU A 136 -21.25 7.30 -1.56
C LEU A 136 -21.55 8.51 -0.66
N LEU A 137 -20.54 9.07 0.03
CA LEU A 137 -20.69 10.20 0.94
C LEU A 137 -20.65 11.57 0.24
N ASP A 138 -20.05 11.64 -0.96
CA ASP A 138 -19.99 12.87 -1.78
C ASP A 138 -21.23 13.05 -2.69
N GLY A 139 -22.08 12.01 -2.78
CA GLY A 139 -23.30 11.94 -3.60
C GLY A 139 -24.53 12.65 -3.03
#